data_AF-A0A970X828-F1
#
_entry.id   AF-A0A970X828-F1
#
_cell.length_a   1.000
_cell.length_b   1.000
_cell.length_c   1.000
_cell.angle_alpha   90.00
_cell.angle_beta   90.00
_cell.angle_gamma   90.00
#
_symmetry.space_group_name_H-M   'P 1'
#
loop_
_entity.id
_entity.type
_entity.pdbx_description
1 polymer ?
#
loop_
_entity_poly.entity_id
_entity_poly.type
_entity_poly.pdbx_seq_one_letter_code
_entity_poly.pdbx_strand_id
1 'polypeptide(L)'
;MKYGDHITRNRGAIRFLALALGIPQALIGLWALLAPRSFYDDFPAGGDGWVAALGPFDAHLVTDVGALFVALGFLMCFAAASLRRGTVIAASVAWLLFAVPHFLWHSFNLGPYDTPDTVGNAVSTGWLVAGGALLLWLVLRPATRPATAAAPAAGTAAGQDGIRIPVVSDAKAGPLARMAFRQSRREVGKVMDPIRVYAHHTTLMLGYGAFETATGRADRVEPELKKLVAAKAAALAGCEFCIDIASGLAGEAGVPEAKLRALPTYADSPELDELERLALDLTVGMTRTPVAVSDELVARLREHLDEAQLVELVHEIALENYRARFNWAFGIGSQDFAAGSYCVRPEAVPA
;
A
#
# COMPACT_ATOMS: atom_id res chain seq x y z
N MET A 1 -13.98 10.99 -0.75
CA MET A 1 -13.27 9.92 0.00
C MET A 1 -11.96 10.51 0.52
N LYS A 2 -11.85 10.85 1.81
CA LYS A 2 -10.65 11.49 2.36
C LYS A 2 -9.57 10.42 2.62
N TYR A 3 -8.47 10.49 1.89
CA TYR A 3 -7.21 9.79 2.20
C TYR A 3 -6.72 10.25 3.58
N GLY A 4 -7.06 9.51 4.64
CA GLY A 4 -6.67 9.90 6.01
C GLY A 4 -7.37 9.16 7.16
N ASP A 5 -8.47 8.46 6.89
CA ASP A 5 -9.28 7.83 7.96
C ASP A 5 -8.79 6.45 8.43
N HIS A 6 -7.76 5.87 7.80
CA HIS A 6 -7.23 4.57 8.18
C HIS A 6 -6.20 4.67 9.30
N ILE A 7 -6.32 3.79 10.30
CA ILE A 7 -5.42 3.72 11.45
C ILE A 7 -4.08 3.11 11.03
N THR A 8 -3.01 3.90 11.11
CA THR A 8 -1.65 3.48 10.72
C THR A 8 -0.78 3.07 11.91
N ARG A 9 -0.94 3.73 13.07
CA ARG A 9 -0.23 3.46 14.34
C ARG A 9 -1.00 2.44 15.18
N ASN A 10 -0.27 1.58 15.91
CA ASN A 10 -0.83 0.53 16.76
C ASN A 10 -1.79 -0.44 16.03
N ARG A 11 -1.76 -0.46 14.69
CA ARG A 11 -2.70 -1.23 13.87
C ARG A 11 -2.78 -2.71 14.26
N GLY A 12 -1.63 -3.31 14.60
CA GLY A 12 -1.55 -4.69 15.06
C GLY A 12 -2.25 -4.88 16.40
N ALA A 13 -1.96 -4.03 17.38
CA ALA A 13 -2.58 -4.07 18.71
C ALA A 13 -4.09 -3.78 18.65
N ILE A 14 -4.51 -2.78 17.88
CA ILE A 14 -5.92 -2.42 17.69
C ILE A 14 -6.69 -3.56 17.02
N ARG A 15 -6.14 -4.14 15.95
CA ARG A 15 -6.73 -5.31 15.29
C ARG A 15 -6.82 -6.50 16.24
N PHE A 16 -5.74 -6.80 16.96
CA PHE A 16 -5.68 -7.89 17.92
C PHE A 16 -6.73 -7.72 19.02
N LEU A 17 -6.77 -6.57 19.69
CA LEU A 17 -7.73 -6.30 20.77
C LEU A 17 -9.17 -6.37 20.26
N ALA A 18 -9.45 -5.80 19.08
CA ALA A 18 -10.79 -5.86 18.52
C ALA A 18 -11.24 -7.30 18.19
N LEU A 19 -10.34 -8.15 17.67
CA LEU A 19 -10.64 -9.57 17.45
C LEU A 19 -10.73 -10.37 18.75
N ALA A 20 -9.86 -10.10 19.72
CA ALA A 20 -9.84 -10.77 21.02
C ALA A 20 -11.10 -10.48 21.86
N LEU A 21 -11.74 -9.35 21.65
CA LEU A 21 -13.05 -9.03 22.21
C LEU A 21 -14.19 -9.58 21.32
N GLY A 22 -14.12 -9.34 20.02
CA GLY A 22 -15.22 -9.62 19.08
C GLY A 22 -15.48 -11.09 18.81
N ILE A 23 -14.43 -11.90 18.60
CA ILE A 23 -14.58 -13.31 18.24
C ILE A 23 -15.21 -14.11 19.39
N PRO A 24 -14.70 -14.05 20.64
CA PRO A 24 -15.33 -14.79 21.74
C PRO A 24 -16.78 -14.35 21.96
N GLN A 25 -17.08 -13.05 21.90
CA GLN A 25 -18.44 -12.53 22.05
C GLN A 25 -19.38 -13.07 20.98
N ALA A 26 -18.95 -13.09 19.71
CA ALA A 26 -19.76 -13.63 18.62
C ALA A 26 -20.03 -15.13 18.80
N LEU A 27 -19.03 -15.90 19.23
CA LEU A 27 -19.19 -17.35 19.46
C LEU A 27 -20.13 -17.64 20.62
N ILE A 28 -20.00 -16.91 21.73
CA ILE A 28 -20.92 -17.01 22.88
C ILE A 28 -22.34 -16.61 22.46
N GLY A 29 -22.48 -15.53 21.69
CA GLY A 29 -23.77 -15.08 21.17
C GLY A 29 -24.43 -16.10 20.24
N LEU A 30 -23.64 -16.73 19.35
CA LEU A 30 -24.12 -17.79 18.46
C LEU A 30 -24.61 -19.01 19.25
N TRP A 31 -23.92 -19.36 20.34
CA TRP A 31 -24.36 -20.45 21.21
C TRP A 31 -25.71 -20.13 21.88
N ALA A 32 -25.84 -18.94 22.47
CA ALA A 32 -27.10 -18.49 23.06
C ALA A 32 -28.25 -18.40 22.04
N LEU A 33 -27.94 -18.03 20.79
CA LEU A 33 -28.93 -17.88 19.72
C LEU A 33 -29.39 -19.23 19.14
N LEU A 34 -28.48 -20.18 18.95
CA LEU A 34 -28.77 -21.46 18.29
C LEU A 34 -29.17 -22.57 19.27
N ALA A 35 -28.70 -22.50 20.51
CA ALA A 35 -28.99 -23.49 21.55
C ALA A 35 -29.22 -22.79 22.91
N PRO A 36 -30.30 -21.97 23.03
CA PRO A 36 -30.53 -21.12 24.20
C PRO A 36 -30.64 -21.90 25.52
N ARG A 37 -31.18 -23.12 25.47
CA ARG A 37 -31.28 -23.98 26.66
C ARG A 37 -29.91 -24.46 27.14
N SER A 38 -29.08 -24.97 26.22
CA SER A 38 -27.71 -25.40 26.55
C SER A 38 -26.87 -24.22 27.04
N PHE A 39 -26.92 -23.08 26.36
CA PHE A 39 -26.22 -21.88 26.85
C PHE A 39 -26.63 -21.52 28.29
N TYR A 40 -27.93 -21.53 28.58
CA TYR A 40 -28.42 -21.20 29.92
C TYR A 40 -27.93 -22.20 30.99
N ASP A 41 -27.96 -23.49 30.69
CA ASP A 41 -27.59 -24.56 31.63
C ASP A 41 -26.06 -24.69 31.78
N ASP A 42 -25.28 -24.41 30.74
CA ASP A 42 -23.88 -24.86 30.63
C ASP A 42 -22.85 -23.71 30.52
N PHE A 43 -23.25 -22.45 30.37
CA PHE A 43 -22.31 -21.32 30.25
C PHE A 43 -21.46 -21.14 31.53
N PRO A 44 -20.14 -20.87 31.44
CA PRO A 44 -19.39 -20.37 30.28
C PRO A 44 -18.68 -21.38 29.36
N ALA A 45 -18.64 -22.67 29.68
CA ALA A 45 -17.84 -23.64 28.91
C ALA A 45 -18.27 -25.11 29.08
N GLY A 46 -19.57 -25.40 29.24
CA GLY A 46 -20.01 -26.75 29.64
C GLY A 46 -19.99 -26.98 31.15
N GLY A 47 -19.98 -25.89 31.94
CA GLY A 47 -19.77 -25.87 33.40
C GLY A 47 -21.05 -25.59 34.19
N ASP A 48 -20.89 -25.14 35.45
CA ASP A 48 -21.92 -25.11 36.51
C ASP A 48 -23.07 -24.08 36.34
N GLY A 49 -23.39 -23.68 35.10
CA GLY A 49 -24.60 -22.90 34.79
C GLY A 49 -24.60 -21.51 35.41
N TRP A 50 -23.61 -20.67 35.08
CA TRP A 50 -23.51 -19.31 35.64
C TRP A 50 -24.75 -18.45 35.37
N VAL A 51 -25.44 -18.71 34.27
CA VAL A 51 -26.71 -18.04 33.92
C VAL A 51 -27.86 -18.65 34.70
N ALA A 52 -27.93 -19.99 34.78
CA ALA A 52 -28.95 -20.71 35.55
C ALA A 52 -28.95 -20.37 37.05
N ALA A 53 -27.80 -19.99 37.61
CA ALA A 53 -27.68 -19.56 39.00
C ALA A 53 -28.43 -18.24 39.31
N LEU A 54 -28.80 -17.45 38.29
CA LEU A 54 -29.33 -16.09 38.46
C LEU A 54 -30.86 -15.98 38.45
N GLY A 55 -31.58 -17.03 38.05
CA GLY A 55 -33.04 -16.99 37.94
C GLY A 55 -33.57 -17.99 36.92
N PRO A 56 -34.89 -18.07 36.71
CA PRO A 56 -35.50 -19.05 35.82
C PRO A 56 -35.18 -18.80 34.33
N PHE A 57 -35.22 -19.87 33.53
CA PHE A 57 -34.99 -19.81 32.09
C PHE A 57 -36.10 -19.05 31.36
N ASP A 58 -35.68 -18.07 30.55
CA ASP A 58 -36.50 -17.37 29.56
C ASP A 58 -35.82 -17.47 28.19
N ALA A 59 -36.45 -18.20 27.27
CA ALA A 59 -35.90 -18.43 25.94
C ALA A 59 -35.78 -17.16 25.11
N HIS A 60 -36.74 -16.23 25.23
CA HIS A 60 -36.75 -14.98 24.49
C HIS A 60 -35.59 -14.09 24.96
N LEU A 61 -35.42 -13.95 26.27
CA LEU A 61 -34.32 -13.17 26.85
C LEU A 61 -32.96 -13.71 26.42
N VAL A 62 -32.74 -15.03 26.49
CA VAL A 62 -31.46 -15.66 26.09
C VAL A 62 -31.18 -15.45 24.60
N THR A 63 -32.22 -15.56 23.77
CA THR A 63 -32.11 -15.37 22.32
C THR A 63 -31.79 -13.90 21.97
N ASP A 64 -32.43 -12.93 22.65
CA ASP A 64 -32.14 -11.50 22.47
C ASP A 64 -30.71 -11.15 22.88
N VAL A 65 -30.24 -11.68 24.02
CA VAL A 65 -28.85 -11.53 24.46
C VAL A 65 -27.88 -12.16 23.44
N GLY A 66 -28.21 -13.34 22.92
CA GLY A 66 -27.46 -14.00 21.86
C GLY A 66 -27.33 -13.13 20.61
N ALA A 67 -28.44 -12.57 20.13
CA ALA A 67 -28.47 -11.67 18.97
C ALA A 67 -27.64 -10.40 19.20
N LEU A 68 -27.75 -9.79 20.38
CA LEU A 68 -26.93 -8.62 20.76
C LEU A 68 -25.43 -8.95 20.73
N PHE A 69 -25.05 -10.12 21.28
CA PHE A 69 -23.65 -10.54 21.36
C PHE A 69 -23.06 -10.81 19.97
N VAL A 70 -23.83 -11.44 19.07
CA VAL A 70 -23.45 -11.62 17.67
C VAL A 70 -23.27 -10.27 16.98
N ALA A 71 -24.19 -9.33 17.17
CA ALA A 71 -24.11 -8.00 16.55
C ALA A 71 -22.87 -7.20 17.03
N LEU A 72 -22.61 -7.19 18.35
CA LEU A 72 -21.43 -6.54 18.91
C LEU A 72 -20.13 -7.23 18.48
N GLY A 73 -20.10 -8.55 18.45
CA GLY A 73 -18.95 -9.33 17.99
C GLY A 73 -18.64 -9.07 16.51
N PHE A 74 -19.67 -9.05 15.65
CA PHE A 74 -19.53 -8.66 14.25
C PHE A 74 -19.00 -7.24 14.09
N LEU A 75 -19.54 -6.27 14.84
CA LEU A 75 -19.09 -4.88 14.78
C LEU A 75 -17.60 -4.74 15.15
N MET A 76 -17.14 -5.46 16.16
CA MET A 76 -15.73 -5.50 16.55
C MET A 76 -14.84 -6.16 15.49
N CYS A 77 -15.26 -7.28 14.91
CA CYS A 77 -14.56 -7.93 13.80
C CYS A 77 -14.49 -7.04 12.55
N PHE A 78 -15.59 -6.35 12.21
CA PHE A 78 -15.64 -5.39 11.12
C PHE A 78 -14.73 -4.18 11.35
N ALA A 79 -14.67 -3.67 12.59
CA ALA A 79 -13.72 -2.63 12.99
C ALA A 79 -12.26 -3.10 12.83
N ALA A 80 -11.96 -4.36 13.19
CA ALA A 80 -10.64 -4.96 13.05
C ALA A 80 -10.21 -5.16 11.58
N ALA A 81 -11.17 -5.49 10.71
CA ALA A 81 -10.95 -5.65 9.27
C ALA A 81 -10.77 -4.30 8.57
N SER A 82 -11.67 -3.34 8.83
CA SER A 82 -11.67 -2.03 8.17
C SER A 82 -10.54 -1.11 8.64
N LEU A 83 -10.16 -1.19 9.93
CA LEU A 83 -9.22 -0.29 10.59
C LEU A 83 -9.46 1.20 10.29
N ARG A 84 -10.71 1.58 10.07
CA ARG A 84 -11.11 2.97 9.90
C ARG A 84 -11.31 3.59 11.28
N ARG A 85 -10.74 4.77 11.51
CA ARG A 85 -10.74 5.44 12.82
C ARG A 85 -12.15 5.62 13.36
N GLY A 86 -13.06 6.16 12.55
CA GLY A 86 -14.46 6.34 12.93
C GLY A 86 -15.15 5.02 13.28
N THR A 87 -14.92 3.97 12.49
CA THR A 87 -15.50 2.64 12.74
C THR A 87 -14.98 2.02 14.04
N VAL A 88 -13.68 2.08 14.30
CA VAL A 88 -13.09 1.54 15.54
C VAL A 88 -13.55 2.33 16.76
N ILE A 89 -13.66 3.66 16.68
CA ILE A 89 -14.22 4.47 17.76
C ILE A 89 -15.68 4.09 18.03
N ALA A 90 -16.52 4.06 17.00
CA ALA A 90 -17.93 3.72 17.14
C ALA A 90 -18.12 2.31 17.73
N ALA A 91 -17.37 1.32 17.24
CA ALA A 91 -17.37 -0.04 17.76
C ALA A 91 -16.95 -0.09 19.24
N SER A 92 -15.88 0.63 19.61
CA SER A 92 -15.37 0.65 20.98
C SER A 92 -16.35 1.32 21.95
N VAL A 93 -17.02 2.39 21.52
CA VAL A 93 -18.07 3.07 22.30
C VAL A 93 -19.28 2.16 22.47
N ALA A 94 -19.79 1.57 21.38
CA ALA A 94 -20.91 0.63 21.44
C ALA A 94 -20.62 -0.56 22.35
N TRP A 95 -19.40 -1.11 22.27
CA TRP A 95 -18.93 -2.16 23.16
C TRP A 95 -18.96 -1.75 24.62
N LEU A 96 -18.42 -0.57 24.96
CA LEU A 96 -18.38 -0.07 26.35
C LEU A 96 -19.77 0.24 26.91
N LEU A 97 -20.72 0.68 26.07
CA LEU A 97 -22.12 0.87 26.46
C LEU A 97 -22.78 -0.44 26.91
N PHE A 98 -22.34 -1.58 26.42
CA PHE A 98 -22.74 -2.90 26.90
C PHE A 98 -21.88 -3.36 28.09
N ALA A 99 -20.56 -3.33 27.94
CA ALA A 99 -19.62 -3.96 28.87
C ALA A 99 -19.63 -3.30 30.26
N VAL A 100 -19.76 -1.97 30.34
CA VAL A 100 -19.72 -1.25 31.62
C VAL A 100 -20.94 -1.56 32.49
N PRO A 101 -22.19 -1.42 32.01
CA PRO A 101 -23.35 -1.82 32.81
C PRO A 101 -23.33 -3.30 33.18
N HIS A 102 -22.90 -4.18 32.27
CA HIS A 102 -22.82 -5.61 32.51
C HIS A 102 -21.82 -5.96 33.63
N PHE A 103 -20.62 -5.39 33.58
CA PHE A 103 -19.61 -5.53 34.63
C PHE A 103 -20.10 -4.99 35.99
N LEU A 104 -20.72 -3.82 35.99
CA LEU A 104 -21.25 -3.22 37.22
C LEU A 104 -22.29 -4.13 37.86
N TRP A 105 -23.26 -4.63 37.08
CA TRP A 105 -24.27 -5.53 37.59
C TRP A 105 -23.64 -6.78 38.22
N HIS A 106 -22.73 -7.45 37.52
CA HIS A 106 -22.06 -8.64 38.05
C HIS A 106 -21.25 -8.35 39.31
N SER A 107 -20.56 -7.21 39.37
CA SER A 107 -19.77 -6.80 40.54
C SER A 107 -20.61 -6.65 41.83
N PHE A 108 -21.92 -6.41 41.69
CA PHE A 108 -22.85 -6.30 42.83
C PHE A 108 -23.69 -7.55 43.06
N ASN A 109 -23.63 -8.56 42.18
CA ASN A 109 -24.50 -9.75 42.20
C ASN A 109 -23.71 -11.07 42.17
N LEU A 110 -22.63 -11.15 42.95
CA LEU A 110 -21.77 -12.34 43.00
C LEU A 110 -22.25 -13.42 43.99
N GLY A 111 -23.25 -13.12 44.84
CA GLY A 111 -23.73 -14.02 45.89
C GLY A 111 -24.14 -15.43 45.46
N PRO A 112 -24.66 -15.66 44.23
CA PRO A 112 -24.99 -17.01 43.75
C PRO A 112 -23.80 -17.89 43.37
N TYR A 113 -22.59 -17.35 43.27
CA TYR A 113 -21.40 -18.07 42.78
C TYR A 113 -20.51 -18.56 43.91
N ASP A 114 -19.82 -19.67 43.69
CA ASP A 114 -18.74 -20.09 44.56
C ASP A 114 -17.47 -19.23 44.34
N THR A 115 -16.41 -19.47 45.12
CA THR A 115 -15.20 -18.63 45.05
C THR A 115 -14.50 -18.67 43.68
N PRO A 116 -14.24 -19.85 43.07
CA PRO A 116 -13.71 -19.93 41.71
C PRO A 116 -14.57 -19.20 40.66
N ASP A 117 -15.88 -19.40 40.69
CA ASP A 117 -16.79 -18.79 39.71
C ASP A 117 -16.92 -17.29 39.90
N THR A 118 -16.90 -16.83 41.15
CA THR A 118 -16.84 -15.40 41.49
C THR A 118 -15.62 -14.73 40.85
N VAL A 119 -14.45 -15.36 40.98
CA VAL A 119 -13.20 -14.85 40.40
C VAL A 119 -13.28 -14.88 38.88
N GLY A 120 -13.73 -16.00 38.29
CA GLY A 120 -13.88 -16.14 36.85
C GLY A 120 -14.82 -15.09 36.25
N ASN A 121 -15.96 -14.86 36.90
CA ASN A 121 -16.94 -13.87 36.48
C ASN A 121 -16.38 -12.44 36.55
N ALA A 122 -15.76 -12.08 37.68
CA ALA A 122 -15.18 -10.74 37.86
C ALA A 122 -14.03 -10.46 36.87
N VAL A 123 -13.15 -11.45 36.63
CA VAL A 123 -12.03 -11.30 35.69
C VAL A 123 -12.53 -11.20 34.25
N SER A 124 -13.46 -12.06 33.84
CA SER A 124 -13.97 -12.06 32.47
C SER A 124 -14.76 -10.79 32.14
N THR A 125 -15.68 -10.37 33.02
CA THR A 125 -16.45 -9.12 32.84
C THR A 125 -15.56 -7.88 32.94
N GLY A 126 -14.56 -7.89 33.84
CA GLY A 126 -13.56 -6.83 33.95
C GLY A 126 -12.70 -6.70 32.68
N TRP A 127 -12.34 -7.82 32.04
CA TRP A 127 -11.64 -7.81 30.75
C TRP A 127 -12.45 -7.13 29.64
N LEU A 128 -13.77 -7.33 29.58
CA LEU A 128 -14.61 -6.68 28.57
C LEU A 128 -14.51 -5.15 28.66
N VAL A 129 -14.47 -4.60 29.87
CA VAL A 129 -14.32 -3.15 30.12
C VAL A 129 -12.89 -2.70 29.83
N ALA A 130 -11.89 -3.36 30.43
CA ALA A 130 -10.49 -2.96 30.29
C ALA A 130 -10.00 -3.04 28.84
N GLY A 131 -10.35 -4.12 28.12
CA GLY A 131 -10.03 -4.31 26.72
C GLY A 131 -10.70 -3.26 25.82
N GLY A 132 -12.00 -2.99 26.03
CA GLY A 132 -12.74 -1.97 25.29
C GLY A 132 -12.19 -0.55 25.52
N ALA A 133 -11.85 -0.22 26.76
CA ALA A 133 -11.27 1.07 27.13
C ALA A 133 -9.86 1.25 26.57
N LEU A 134 -9.02 0.21 26.60
CA LEU A 134 -7.69 0.21 26.01
C LEU A 134 -7.77 0.39 24.48
N LEU A 135 -8.69 -0.32 23.82
CA LEU A 135 -8.93 -0.17 22.39
C LEU A 135 -9.34 1.26 22.04
N LEU A 136 -10.29 1.84 22.78
CA LEU A 136 -10.73 3.22 22.60
C LEU A 136 -9.57 4.22 22.81
N TRP A 137 -8.78 4.03 23.86
CA TRP A 137 -7.63 4.86 24.14
C TRP A 137 -6.56 4.79 23.04
N LEU A 138 -6.28 3.60 22.50
CA LEU A 138 -5.31 3.42 21.42
C LEU A 138 -5.72 4.15 20.14
N VAL A 139 -7.03 4.24 19.83
CA VAL A 139 -7.54 4.93 18.63
C VAL A 139 -7.74 6.45 18.85
N LEU A 140 -7.98 6.87 20.08
CA LEU A 140 -8.12 8.30 20.42
C LEU A 140 -6.78 9.02 20.53
N ARG A 141 -5.68 8.32 20.87
CA ARG A 141 -4.35 8.92 20.93
C ARG A 141 -3.97 9.56 19.59
N PRO A 142 -3.83 10.90 19.52
CA PRO A 142 -3.41 11.56 18.30
C PRO A 142 -2.04 11.04 17.89
N ALA A 143 -1.80 10.92 16.58
CA ALA A 143 -0.45 10.72 16.09
C ALA A 143 0.37 11.91 16.58
N THR A 144 1.30 11.68 17.51
CA THR A 144 2.37 12.62 17.77
C THR A 144 2.99 12.91 16.40
N ARG A 145 2.78 14.13 15.88
CA ARG A 145 3.60 14.65 14.78
C ARG A 145 5.03 14.31 15.20
N PRO A 146 5.83 13.58 14.40
CA PRO A 146 7.23 13.47 14.73
C PRO A 146 7.70 14.90 14.99
N ALA A 147 8.33 15.14 16.15
CA ALA A 147 9.03 16.38 16.40
C ALA A 147 9.78 16.66 15.10
N THR A 148 9.58 17.83 14.50
CA THR A 148 10.36 18.28 13.36
C THR A 148 11.79 17.93 13.68
N ALA A 149 12.32 16.86 13.06
CA ALA A 149 13.70 16.48 13.24
C ALA A 149 14.43 17.76 12.86
N ALA A 150 15.18 18.32 13.82
CA ALA A 150 15.92 19.54 13.58
C ALA A 150 16.61 19.37 12.23
N ALA A 151 16.27 20.26 11.28
CA ALA A 151 16.85 20.20 9.95
C ALA A 151 18.37 20.07 10.16
N PRO A 152 19.01 19.03 9.60
CA PRO A 152 20.46 18.93 9.71
C PRO A 152 21.02 20.26 9.22
N ALA A 153 21.92 20.84 10.01
CA ALA A 153 22.52 22.14 9.74
C ALA A 153 22.87 22.21 8.25
N ALA A 154 22.44 23.28 7.59
CA ALA A 154 22.72 23.55 6.18
C ALA A 154 24.23 23.47 5.95
N GLY A 155 24.66 22.30 5.49
CA GLY A 155 26.06 21.92 5.35
C GLY A 155 26.11 20.73 4.43
N THR A 156 26.10 21.02 3.13
CA THR A 156 26.71 20.23 2.04
C THR A 156 26.85 18.73 2.30
N ALA A 157 25.73 18.02 2.47
CA ALA A 157 25.74 16.57 2.28
C ALA A 157 25.23 16.31 0.87
N ALA A 158 26.06 16.64 -0.13
CA ALA A 158 25.95 15.93 -1.40
C ALA A 158 26.01 14.45 -1.04
N GLY A 159 24.93 13.72 -1.33
CA GLY A 159 24.97 12.27 -1.35
C GLY A 159 26.10 11.81 -2.28
N GLN A 160 26.48 10.54 -2.16
CA GLN A 160 27.42 9.94 -3.11
C GLN A 160 27.00 10.30 -4.54
N ASP A 161 27.98 10.68 -5.37
CA ASP A 161 27.84 10.82 -6.82
C ASP A 161 26.79 11.83 -7.30
N GLY A 162 26.61 12.96 -6.58
CA GLY A 162 25.79 14.10 -7.06
C GLY A 162 24.32 14.06 -6.62
N ILE A 163 23.89 13.01 -5.91
CA ILE A 163 22.53 12.89 -5.37
C ILE A 163 22.30 13.90 -4.25
N ARG A 164 21.18 14.63 -4.29
CA ARG A 164 20.88 15.77 -3.39
C ARG A 164 20.51 15.38 -1.95
N ILE A 165 20.31 14.09 -1.69
CA ILE A 165 20.07 13.56 -0.34
C ILE A 165 20.97 12.34 -0.08
N PRO A 166 21.28 12.01 1.19
CA PRO A 166 21.97 10.77 1.51
C PRO A 166 21.18 9.57 0.99
N VAL A 167 21.82 8.56 0.41
CA VAL A 167 21.14 7.33 -0.03
C VAL A 167 21.15 6.26 1.07
N VAL A 168 20.15 5.35 1.07
CA VAL A 168 20.15 4.22 2.00
C VAL A 168 21.17 3.18 1.53
N SER A 169 22.24 2.99 2.31
CA SER A 169 23.24 1.95 2.08
C SER A 169 22.73 0.57 2.47
N ASP A 170 23.38 -0.48 1.95
CA ASP A 170 23.05 -1.87 2.26
C ASP A 170 23.07 -2.17 3.77
N ALA A 171 24.05 -1.57 4.48
CA ALA A 171 24.22 -1.73 5.92
C ALA A 171 23.06 -1.10 6.72
N LYS A 172 22.48 -0.01 6.22
CA LYS A 172 21.38 0.73 6.87
C LYS A 172 20.00 0.28 6.39
N ALA A 173 19.91 -0.56 5.36
CA ALA A 173 18.65 -1.01 4.79
C ALA A 173 17.87 -1.91 5.76
N GLY A 174 16.58 -1.61 5.93
CA GLY A 174 15.63 -2.52 6.57
C GLY A 174 15.37 -3.78 5.73
N PRO A 175 14.71 -4.82 6.28
CA PRO A 175 14.51 -6.10 5.59
C PRO A 175 13.87 -5.97 4.19
N LEU A 176 12.85 -5.13 4.06
CA LEU A 176 12.16 -4.89 2.78
C LEU A 176 13.05 -4.18 1.75
N ALA A 177 13.82 -3.19 2.18
CA ALA A 177 14.76 -2.49 1.30
C ALA A 177 15.88 -3.43 0.83
N ARG A 178 16.40 -4.32 1.71
CA ARG A 178 17.36 -5.36 1.30
C ARG A 178 16.79 -6.32 0.27
N MET A 179 15.51 -6.67 0.37
CA MET A 179 14.83 -7.49 -0.63
C MET A 179 14.77 -6.76 -1.98
N ALA A 180 14.36 -5.50 -1.99
CA ALA A 180 14.34 -4.68 -3.21
C ALA A 180 15.74 -4.52 -3.82
N PHE A 181 16.77 -4.28 -3.00
CA PHE A 181 18.16 -4.19 -3.47
C PHE A 181 18.64 -5.50 -4.08
N ARG A 182 18.28 -6.65 -3.47
CA ARG A 182 18.60 -7.97 -4.02
C ARG A 182 17.90 -8.21 -5.35
N GLN A 183 16.64 -7.79 -5.48
CA GLN A 183 15.89 -7.92 -6.72
C GLN A 183 16.51 -7.08 -7.83
N SER A 184 16.83 -5.81 -7.56
CA SER A 184 17.54 -4.94 -8.49
C SER A 184 18.84 -5.56 -9.01
N ARG A 185 19.65 -6.17 -8.13
CA ARG A 185 20.89 -6.86 -8.56
C ARG A 185 20.65 -8.05 -9.48
N ARG A 186 19.52 -8.75 -9.31
CA ARG A 186 19.17 -9.91 -10.15
C ARG A 186 18.68 -9.47 -11.52
N GLU A 187 17.96 -8.37 -11.58
CA GLU A 187 17.36 -7.87 -12.83
C GLU A 187 18.36 -7.09 -13.67
N VAL A 188 19.10 -6.15 -13.06
CA VAL A 188 19.97 -5.19 -13.78
C VAL A 188 21.42 -5.20 -13.28
N GLY A 189 21.84 -6.26 -12.57
CA GLY A 189 23.23 -6.47 -12.12
C GLY A 189 23.71 -5.61 -10.95
N LYS A 190 23.04 -4.49 -10.64
CA LYS A 190 23.39 -3.55 -9.55
C LYS A 190 22.16 -3.00 -8.84
N VAL A 191 22.38 -2.29 -7.72
CA VAL A 191 21.29 -1.62 -6.98
C VAL A 191 21.09 -0.23 -7.59
N MET A 192 19.93 -0.01 -8.18
CA MET A 192 19.58 1.29 -8.74
C MET A 192 19.49 2.38 -7.66
N ASP A 193 20.09 3.54 -7.89
CA ASP A 193 20.06 4.66 -6.95
C ASP A 193 18.65 5.18 -6.64
N PRO A 194 17.71 5.25 -7.60
CA PRO A 194 16.31 5.54 -7.29
C PRO A 194 15.73 4.62 -6.22
N ILE A 195 16.05 3.31 -6.23
CA ILE A 195 15.59 2.37 -5.19
C ILE A 195 16.22 2.71 -3.83
N ARG A 196 17.50 3.12 -3.80
CA ARG A 196 18.16 3.56 -2.56
C ARG A 196 17.55 4.85 -2.01
N VAL A 197 17.08 5.74 -2.87
CA VAL A 197 16.36 6.97 -2.49
C VAL A 197 14.96 6.62 -1.97
N TYR A 198 14.21 5.75 -2.67
CA TYR A 198 12.90 5.28 -2.21
C TYR A 198 12.95 4.55 -0.86
N ALA A 199 14.07 3.89 -0.53
CA ALA A 199 14.26 3.16 0.72
C ALA A 199 14.17 4.04 1.98
N HIS A 200 14.21 5.37 1.86
CA HIS A 200 13.87 6.28 2.96
C HIS A 200 12.39 6.23 3.36
N HIS A 201 11.51 5.75 2.48
CA HIS A 201 10.07 5.73 2.70
C HIS A 201 9.44 4.40 2.25
N THR A 202 9.48 3.39 3.12
CA THR A 202 9.05 2.01 2.84
C THR A 202 7.67 1.90 2.18
N THR A 203 6.67 2.68 2.60
CA THR A 203 5.33 2.61 1.99
C THR A 203 5.32 3.07 0.54
N LEU A 204 6.11 4.10 0.20
CA LEU A 204 6.22 4.60 -1.18
C LEU A 204 7.06 3.65 -2.01
N MET A 205 8.17 3.14 -1.47
CA MET A 205 8.98 2.11 -2.12
C MET A 205 8.16 0.87 -2.49
N LEU A 206 7.30 0.37 -1.58
CA LEU A 206 6.45 -0.79 -1.86
C LEU A 206 5.39 -0.48 -2.92
N GLY A 207 4.71 0.68 -2.82
CA GLY A 207 3.71 1.07 -3.80
C GLY A 207 4.30 1.27 -5.20
N TYR A 208 5.41 2.01 -5.27
CA TYR A 208 6.14 2.24 -6.51
C TYR A 208 6.75 0.96 -7.06
N GLY A 209 7.34 0.10 -6.22
CA GLY A 209 7.85 -1.19 -6.67
C GLY A 209 6.77 -2.14 -7.21
N ALA A 210 5.58 -2.13 -6.61
CA ALA A 210 4.43 -2.88 -7.14
C ALA A 210 3.96 -2.32 -8.48
N PHE A 211 3.96 -0.99 -8.63
CA PHE A 211 3.64 -0.31 -9.88
C PHE A 211 4.64 -0.63 -11.01
N GLU A 212 5.94 -0.55 -10.72
CA GLU A 212 7.03 -0.95 -11.61
C GLU A 212 6.92 -2.43 -12.02
N THR A 213 6.69 -3.32 -11.05
CA THR A 213 6.53 -4.76 -11.31
C THR A 213 5.30 -5.05 -12.19
N ALA A 214 4.19 -4.37 -11.95
CA ALA A 214 2.99 -4.52 -12.77
C ALA A 214 3.24 -4.05 -14.20
N THR A 215 3.95 -2.93 -14.37
CA THR A 215 4.34 -2.39 -15.67
C THR A 215 5.23 -3.35 -16.44
N GLY A 216 6.29 -3.87 -15.80
CA GLY A 216 7.21 -4.82 -16.44
C GLY A 216 6.59 -6.17 -16.81
N ARG A 217 5.42 -6.52 -16.24
CA ARG A 217 4.65 -7.72 -16.58
C ARG A 217 3.62 -7.49 -17.68
N ALA A 218 3.32 -6.24 -18.01
CA ALA A 218 2.40 -5.92 -19.10
C ALA A 218 3.03 -6.32 -20.43
N ASP A 219 2.29 -7.07 -21.24
CA ASP A 219 2.77 -7.78 -22.43
C ASP A 219 1.87 -7.58 -23.66
N ARG A 220 0.99 -6.57 -23.66
CA ARG A 220 0.13 -6.28 -24.81
C ARG A 220 0.88 -5.58 -25.93
N VAL A 221 1.91 -4.80 -25.60
CA VAL A 221 2.76 -4.11 -26.56
C VAL A 221 4.12 -4.81 -26.65
N GLU A 222 4.65 -4.92 -27.87
CA GLU A 222 5.97 -5.49 -28.13
C GLU A 222 7.06 -4.83 -27.27
N PRO A 223 7.98 -5.59 -26.67
CA PRO A 223 9.05 -5.05 -25.83
C PRO A 223 9.89 -3.98 -26.54
N GLU A 224 10.22 -4.19 -27.83
CA GLU A 224 11.00 -3.26 -28.62
C GLU A 224 10.34 -1.87 -28.71
N LEU A 225 9.04 -1.82 -29.01
CA LEU A 225 8.29 -0.56 -29.10
C LEU A 225 8.24 0.17 -27.74
N LYS A 226 8.01 -0.57 -26.64
CA LYS A 226 8.05 -0.02 -25.27
C LYS A 226 9.41 0.59 -24.94
N LYS A 227 10.50 -0.10 -25.26
CA LYS A 227 11.85 0.42 -25.00
C LYS A 227 12.21 1.58 -25.90
N LEU A 228 11.73 1.60 -27.14
CA LEU A 228 11.94 2.71 -28.06
C LEU A 228 11.26 4.00 -27.56
N VAL A 229 9.99 3.94 -27.13
CA VAL A 229 9.30 5.12 -26.58
C VAL A 229 9.87 5.55 -25.23
N ALA A 230 10.29 4.60 -24.37
CA ALA A 230 10.96 4.92 -23.10
C ALA A 230 12.29 5.65 -23.35
N ALA A 231 13.10 5.17 -24.30
CA ALA A 231 14.35 5.83 -24.67
C ALA A 231 14.12 7.25 -25.22
N LYS A 232 13.10 7.45 -26.07
CA LYS A 232 12.72 8.78 -26.56
C LYS A 232 12.24 9.70 -25.44
N ALA A 233 11.36 9.21 -24.56
CA ALA A 233 10.84 9.98 -23.44
C ALA A 233 11.97 10.40 -22.48
N ALA A 234 12.89 9.49 -22.18
CA ALA A 234 14.06 9.77 -21.37
C ALA A 234 14.97 10.83 -22.00
N ALA A 235 15.22 10.73 -23.32
CA ALA A 235 16.03 11.67 -24.08
C ALA A 235 15.43 13.09 -24.08
N LEU A 236 14.13 13.21 -24.31
CA LEU A 236 13.39 14.48 -24.26
C LEU A 236 13.34 15.06 -22.85
N ALA A 237 13.19 14.22 -21.83
CA ALA A 237 13.17 14.66 -20.44
C ALA A 237 14.57 15.02 -19.89
N GLY A 238 15.64 14.69 -20.63
CA GLY A 238 17.03 14.99 -20.27
C GLY A 238 17.50 14.32 -18.98
N CYS A 239 16.85 13.25 -18.52
CA CYS A 239 17.21 12.56 -17.28
C CYS A 239 18.37 11.59 -17.55
N GLU A 240 19.57 11.89 -17.02
CA GLU A 240 20.78 11.07 -17.27
C GLU A 240 20.61 9.60 -16.87
N PHE A 241 20.10 9.33 -15.66
CA PHE A 241 19.80 7.96 -15.21
C PHE A 241 18.85 7.24 -16.17
N CYS A 242 17.81 7.95 -16.59
CA CYS A 242 16.73 7.43 -17.42
C CYS A 242 17.24 7.07 -18.81
N ILE A 243 18.03 7.96 -19.41
CA ILE A 243 18.67 7.76 -20.72
C ILE A 243 19.59 6.54 -20.67
N ASP A 244 20.41 6.45 -19.63
CA ASP A 244 21.34 5.35 -19.42
C ASP A 244 20.63 3.99 -19.31
N ILE A 245 19.68 3.87 -18.37
CA ILE A 245 18.97 2.59 -18.17
C ILE A 245 18.07 2.24 -19.35
N ALA A 246 17.36 3.21 -19.94
CA ALA A 246 16.50 2.95 -21.08
C ALA A 246 17.30 2.49 -22.30
N SER A 247 18.49 3.08 -22.53
CA SER A 247 19.38 2.65 -23.62
C SER A 247 19.92 1.24 -23.41
N GLY A 248 20.35 0.91 -22.18
CA GLY A 248 20.80 -0.43 -21.83
C GLY A 248 19.69 -1.48 -22.03
N LEU A 249 18.50 -1.21 -21.47
CA LEU A 249 17.34 -2.09 -21.59
C LEU A 249 16.81 -2.20 -23.03
N ALA A 250 16.94 -1.16 -23.84
CA ALA A 250 16.57 -1.21 -25.26
C ALA A 250 17.50 -2.16 -26.04
N GLY A 251 18.80 -2.12 -25.77
CA GLY A 251 19.76 -3.08 -26.33
C GLY A 251 19.46 -4.52 -25.92
N GLU A 252 19.17 -4.76 -24.63
CA GLU A 252 18.79 -6.09 -24.13
C GLU A 252 17.48 -6.61 -24.74
N ALA A 253 16.53 -5.71 -25.01
CA ALA A 253 15.25 -6.04 -25.64
C ALA A 253 15.35 -6.26 -27.16
N GLY A 254 16.54 -6.10 -27.76
CA GLY A 254 16.76 -6.33 -29.19
C GLY A 254 16.49 -5.13 -30.10
N VAL A 255 16.24 -3.93 -29.54
CA VAL A 255 16.03 -2.74 -30.36
C VAL A 255 17.29 -2.45 -31.19
N PRO A 256 17.20 -2.41 -32.54
CA PRO A 256 18.35 -2.13 -33.38
C PRO A 256 18.97 -0.77 -33.06
N GLU A 257 20.30 -0.73 -32.98
CA GLU A 257 21.05 0.51 -32.73
C GLU A 257 20.70 1.62 -33.74
N ALA A 258 20.41 1.25 -35.00
CA ALA A 258 19.98 2.18 -36.04
C ALA A 258 18.70 2.94 -35.66
N LYS A 259 17.72 2.27 -35.03
CA LYS A 259 16.48 2.89 -34.52
C LYS A 259 16.76 3.85 -33.36
N LEU A 260 17.64 3.46 -32.43
CA LEU A 260 18.04 4.34 -31.32
C LEU A 260 18.78 5.60 -31.81
N ARG A 261 19.66 5.45 -32.81
CA ARG A 261 20.35 6.57 -33.46
C ARG A 261 19.41 7.49 -34.23
N ALA A 262 18.32 6.95 -34.75
CA ALA A 262 17.31 7.69 -35.49
C ALA A 262 16.38 8.53 -34.60
N LEU A 263 16.35 8.32 -33.27
CA LEU A 263 15.41 9.00 -32.38
C LEU A 263 15.38 10.54 -32.51
N PRO A 264 16.51 11.26 -32.65
CA PRO A 264 16.48 12.72 -32.81
C PRO A 264 15.88 13.18 -34.15
N THR A 265 15.89 12.33 -35.18
CA THR A 265 15.41 12.62 -36.54
C THR A 265 14.35 11.62 -36.98
N TYR A 266 13.54 11.13 -36.03
CA TYR A 266 12.68 9.97 -36.22
C TYR A 266 11.60 10.17 -37.30
N ALA A 267 11.13 11.41 -37.47
CA ALA A 267 10.07 11.75 -38.41
C ALA A 267 10.43 11.38 -39.86
N ASP A 268 11.70 11.56 -40.24
CA ASP A 268 12.21 11.32 -41.60
C ASP A 268 13.04 10.03 -41.72
N SER A 269 13.13 9.24 -40.65
CA SER A 269 14.02 8.08 -40.63
C SER A 269 13.42 6.88 -41.39
N PRO A 270 14.18 6.25 -42.31
CA PRO A 270 13.77 5.00 -42.96
C PRO A 270 13.88 3.78 -42.03
N GLU A 271 14.55 3.90 -40.88
CA GLU A 271 14.75 2.81 -39.92
C GLU A 271 13.49 2.48 -39.10
N LEU A 272 12.48 3.36 -39.16
CA LEU A 272 11.27 3.28 -38.35
C LEU A 272 10.06 3.00 -39.24
N ASP A 273 9.16 2.13 -38.77
CA ASP A 273 7.88 1.90 -39.41
C ASP A 273 6.85 3.00 -39.06
N GLU A 274 5.62 2.86 -39.58
CA GLU A 274 4.54 3.83 -39.31
C GLU A 274 4.10 3.83 -37.84
N LEU A 275 3.93 2.66 -37.23
CA LEU A 275 3.50 2.55 -35.84
C LEU A 275 4.55 3.14 -34.90
N GLU A 276 5.83 2.87 -35.14
CA GLU A 276 6.95 3.42 -34.38
C GLU A 276 6.99 4.95 -34.49
N ARG A 277 6.81 5.51 -35.69
CA ARG A 277 6.73 6.97 -35.86
C ARG A 277 5.56 7.58 -35.09
N LEU A 278 4.36 6.98 -35.18
CA LEU A 278 3.18 7.44 -34.44
C LEU A 278 3.38 7.35 -32.91
N ALA A 279 4.01 6.28 -32.42
CA ALA A 279 4.31 6.11 -31.01
C ALA A 279 5.33 7.15 -30.52
N LEU A 280 6.30 7.53 -31.36
CA LEU A 280 7.26 8.59 -31.06
C LEU A 280 6.62 9.98 -31.10
N ASP A 281 5.67 10.25 -32.01
CA ASP A 281 4.86 11.47 -32.01
C ASP A 281 4.06 11.60 -30.70
N LEU A 282 3.43 10.51 -30.26
CA LEU A 282 2.74 10.45 -28.97
C LEU A 282 3.71 10.74 -27.82
N THR A 283 4.91 10.15 -27.87
CA THR A 283 5.95 10.35 -26.85
C THR A 283 6.38 11.82 -26.76
N VAL A 284 6.59 12.49 -27.91
CA VAL A 284 6.90 13.92 -27.98
C VAL A 284 5.76 14.73 -27.37
N GLY A 285 4.52 14.48 -27.79
CA GLY A 285 3.32 15.17 -27.31
C GLY A 285 3.07 15.03 -25.80
N MET A 286 3.33 13.85 -25.24
CA MET A 286 3.20 13.56 -23.81
C MET A 286 4.34 14.12 -22.95
N THR A 287 5.55 14.26 -23.51
CA THR A 287 6.75 14.64 -22.74
C THR A 287 6.98 16.16 -22.72
N ARG A 288 6.49 16.89 -23.73
CA ARG A 288 6.53 18.37 -23.73
C ARG A 288 5.68 18.97 -22.61
N THR A 289 6.01 20.22 -22.25
CA THR A 289 5.25 21.02 -21.27
C THR A 289 4.84 22.34 -21.92
N PRO A 290 3.54 22.63 -22.11
CA PRO A 290 2.39 21.80 -21.72
C PRO A 290 2.26 20.55 -22.61
N VAL A 291 1.69 19.49 -22.02
CA VAL A 291 1.32 18.25 -22.73
C VAL A 291 0.37 18.60 -23.87
N ALA A 292 0.65 18.06 -25.05
CA ALA A 292 -0.19 18.25 -26.23
C ALA A 292 -0.25 16.96 -27.05
N VAL A 293 -1.39 16.29 -26.98
CA VAL A 293 -1.71 15.08 -27.76
C VAL A 293 -3.00 15.39 -28.51
N SER A 294 -2.98 15.29 -29.84
CA SER A 294 -4.16 15.58 -30.67
C SER A 294 -5.07 14.36 -30.81
N ASP A 295 -6.37 14.60 -30.99
CA ASP A 295 -7.35 13.54 -31.21
C ASP A 295 -7.06 12.79 -32.52
N GLU A 296 -6.53 13.47 -33.54
CA GLU A 296 -6.13 12.86 -34.81
C GLU A 296 -4.98 11.87 -34.63
N LEU A 297 -4.00 12.19 -33.79
CA LEU A 297 -2.88 11.28 -33.51
C LEU A 297 -3.38 10.03 -32.79
N VAL A 298 -4.26 10.20 -31.80
CA VAL A 298 -4.88 9.08 -31.09
C VAL A 298 -5.73 8.23 -32.05
N ALA A 299 -6.48 8.85 -32.96
CA ALA A 299 -7.27 8.13 -33.96
C ALA A 299 -6.39 7.27 -34.86
N ARG A 300 -5.26 7.80 -35.37
CA ARG A 300 -4.31 7.04 -36.19
C ARG A 300 -3.66 5.89 -35.42
N LEU A 301 -3.28 6.10 -34.16
CA LEU A 301 -2.75 5.01 -33.32
C LEU A 301 -3.75 3.86 -33.14
N ARG A 302 -5.04 4.17 -33.05
CA ARG A 302 -6.12 3.17 -32.94
C ARG A 302 -6.35 2.36 -34.21
N GLU A 303 -5.78 2.76 -35.35
CA GLU A 303 -5.77 1.94 -36.56
C GLU A 303 -4.76 0.77 -36.44
N HIS A 304 -3.79 0.87 -35.52
CA HIS A 304 -2.73 -0.11 -35.33
C HIS A 304 -2.78 -0.82 -33.96
N LEU A 305 -3.32 -0.17 -32.93
CA LEU A 305 -3.34 -0.65 -31.55
C LEU A 305 -4.78 -0.75 -31.01
N ASP A 306 -5.07 -1.83 -30.29
CA ASP A 306 -6.30 -1.93 -29.50
C ASP A 306 -6.26 -1.02 -28.26
N GLU A 307 -7.38 -0.92 -27.53
CA GLU A 307 -7.44 -0.04 -26.35
C GLU A 307 -6.48 -0.47 -25.23
N ALA A 308 -6.26 -1.77 -25.05
CA ALA A 308 -5.37 -2.28 -24.02
C ALA A 308 -3.91 -1.96 -24.36
N GLN A 309 -3.52 -2.13 -25.62
CA GLN A 309 -2.21 -1.78 -26.15
C GLN A 309 -1.93 -0.28 -26.05
N LEU A 310 -2.90 0.55 -26.43
CA LEU A 310 -2.76 2.00 -26.33
C LEU A 310 -2.61 2.47 -24.88
N VAL A 311 -3.36 1.88 -23.93
CA VAL A 311 -3.20 2.15 -22.50
C VAL A 311 -1.80 1.76 -22.02
N GLU A 312 -1.30 0.59 -22.42
CA GLU A 312 0.04 0.12 -22.05
C GLU A 312 1.14 1.05 -22.59
N LEU A 313 1.02 1.50 -23.84
CA LEU A 313 1.97 2.42 -24.47
C LEU A 313 1.98 3.80 -23.79
N VAL A 314 0.80 4.39 -23.56
CA VAL A 314 0.65 5.67 -22.86
C VAL A 314 1.22 5.58 -21.44
N HIS A 315 0.97 4.46 -20.76
CA HIS A 315 1.47 4.22 -19.41
C HIS A 315 3.00 4.17 -19.36
N GLU A 316 3.66 3.49 -20.31
CA GLU A 316 5.13 3.44 -20.37
C GLU A 316 5.74 4.85 -20.52
N ILE A 317 5.18 5.68 -21.42
CA ILE A 317 5.61 7.06 -21.63
C ILE A 317 5.38 7.92 -20.37
N ALA A 318 4.23 7.75 -19.71
CA ALA A 318 3.90 8.47 -18.48
C ALA A 318 4.82 8.07 -17.31
N LEU A 319 5.15 6.78 -17.19
CA LEU A 319 6.06 6.27 -16.17
C LEU A 319 7.47 6.82 -16.38
N GLU A 320 7.94 6.90 -17.61
CA GLU A 320 9.26 7.48 -17.89
C GLU A 320 9.32 8.97 -17.53
N ASN A 321 8.24 9.70 -17.83
CA ASN A 321 8.05 11.09 -17.41
C ASN A 321 8.02 11.27 -15.89
N TYR A 322 7.48 10.29 -15.16
CA TYR A 322 7.49 10.27 -13.70
C TYR A 322 8.90 10.00 -13.16
N ARG A 323 9.58 8.97 -13.66
CA ARG A 323 10.97 8.61 -13.33
C ARG A 323 11.87 9.81 -13.51
N ALA A 324 11.79 10.48 -14.65
CA ALA A 324 12.59 11.66 -14.96
C ALA A 324 12.41 12.77 -13.93
N ARG A 325 11.17 13.13 -13.59
CA ARG A 325 10.90 14.19 -12.59
C ARG A 325 11.42 13.82 -11.20
N PHE A 326 11.27 12.56 -10.80
CA PHE A 326 11.79 12.07 -9.53
C PHE A 326 13.33 12.14 -9.49
N ASN A 327 13.98 11.60 -10.51
CA ASN A 327 15.44 11.54 -10.61
C ASN A 327 16.06 12.94 -10.72
N TRP A 328 15.47 13.85 -11.51
CA TRP A 328 15.88 15.25 -11.57
C TRP A 328 15.77 15.95 -10.21
N ALA A 329 14.67 15.73 -9.49
CA ALA A 329 14.46 16.35 -8.18
C ALA A 329 15.55 15.96 -7.19
N PHE A 330 16.06 14.73 -7.26
CA PHE A 330 17.12 14.21 -6.40
C PHE A 330 18.53 14.24 -7.01
N GLY A 331 18.71 14.71 -8.25
CA GLY A 331 20.03 14.74 -8.91
C GLY A 331 20.64 13.36 -9.13
N ILE A 332 19.82 12.37 -9.51
CA ILE A 332 20.28 11.00 -9.77
C ILE A 332 20.85 10.92 -11.18
N GLY A 333 22.15 10.64 -11.29
CA GLY A 333 22.89 10.53 -12.54
C GLY A 333 22.92 9.12 -13.14
N SER A 334 23.61 9.00 -14.28
CA SER A 334 23.92 7.72 -14.93
C SER A 334 24.59 6.73 -13.97
N GLN A 335 24.32 5.44 -14.14
CA GLN A 335 25.03 4.38 -13.40
C GLN A 335 25.73 3.39 -14.34
N ASP A 336 25.93 3.73 -15.61
CA ASP A 336 26.58 2.91 -16.63
C ASP A 336 25.80 1.62 -16.98
N PHE A 337 24.49 1.71 -17.15
CA PHE A 337 23.65 0.61 -17.68
C PHE A 337 23.85 0.40 -19.19
N ALA A 338 24.10 1.46 -19.95
CA ALA A 338 24.39 1.41 -21.39
C ALA A 338 25.89 1.24 -21.71
N ALA A 339 26.71 0.88 -20.72
CA ALA A 339 28.14 0.68 -20.93
C ALA A 339 28.40 -0.43 -21.96
N GLY A 340 29.06 -0.08 -23.06
CA GLY A 340 29.36 -1.00 -24.15
C GLY A 340 28.26 -1.11 -25.22
N SER A 341 27.17 -0.35 -25.10
CA SER A 341 26.13 -0.20 -26.13
C SER A 341 25.93 1.26 -26.51
N TYR A 342 25.09 1.52 -27.52
CA TYR A 342 24.75 2.88 -27.89
C TYR A 342 23.83 3.51 -26.83
N CYS A 343 24.33 4.58 -26.20
CA CYS A 343 23.54 5.42 -25.30
C CYS A 343 22.89 6.56 -26.09
N VAL A 344 21.57 6.67 -25.99
CA VAL A 344 20.78 7.72 -26.65
C VAL A 344 21.24 9.09 -26.17
N ARG A 345 21.25 10.07 -27.07
CA ARG A 345 21.66 11.44 -26.72
C ARG A 345 20.48 12.21 -26.13
N PRO A 346 20.70 13.04 -25.09
CA PRO A 346 19.70 14.00 -24.65
C PRO A 346 19.25 14.87 -25.83
N GLU A 347 17.95 15.12 -25.92
CA GLU A 347 17.36 15.97 -26.95
C GLU A 347 16.95 17.31 -26.35
N ALA A 348 17.10 18.38 -27.12
CA ALA A 348 16.46 19.64 -26.77
C ALA A 348 14.95 19.46 -26.90
N VAL A 349 14.18 19.80 -25.86
CA VAL A 349 12.73 19.86 -25.96
C VAL A 349 12.40 20.90 -27.05
N PRO A 350 11.69 20.53 -28.14
CA PRO A 350 11.29 21.48 -29.16
C PRO A 350 10.47 22.60 -28.50
N ALA A 351 10.82 23.85 -28.81
CA ALA A 351 10.18 25.05 -28.25
C ALA A 351 8.68 25.13 -28.53
#